data_AF-A0A1J3FN25-F1
#
_entry.id   AF-A0A1J3FN25-F1
#
_cell.length_a   1.000
_cell.length_b   1.000
_cell.length_c   1.000
_cell.angle_alpha   90.00
_cell.angle_beta   90.00
_cell.angle_gamma   90.00
#
_symmetry.space_group_name_H-M   'P 1'
#
loop_
_entity.id
_entity.type
_entity.pdbx_description
1 polymer ?
#
loop_
_entity_poly.entity_id
_entity_poly.type
_entity_poly.pdbx_seq_one_letter_code
_entity_poly.pdbx_strand_id
1 'polypeptide(L)'
;NTKYSTWPVLLVNYNMGPTECMKAENIMLTMLIPGPTAPSNNIDVYLQPLIEDLKDLWNEGMEVYDSFKKESFTLRAMLLWSITDYPTLGTLAGCKVKGKQALQ
;
A
#
# COMPACT_ATOMS: atom_id res chain seq x y z
N ASN A 1 -1.17 -2.60 30.46
CA ASN A 1 -1.46 -1.70 29.33
C ASN A 1 -0.49 -2.01 28.19
N THR A 2 -0.80 -3.02 27.38
CA THR A 2 0.05 -3.43 26.24
C THR A 2 -0.17 -2.43 25.11
N LYS A 3 0.87 -1.66 24.77
CA LYS A 3 0.84 -0.74 23.63
C LYS A 3 0.73 -1.56 22.34
N TYR A 4 -0.45 -1.55 21.73
CA TYR A 4 -0.69 -2.13 20.41
C TYR A 4 -0.36 -1.09 19.33
N SER A 5 0.31 -1.52 18.27
CA SER A 5 0.56 -0.69 17.09
C SER A 5 0.23 -1.48 15.83
N THR A 6 -0.19 -0.80 14.77
CA THR A 6 -0.50 -1.38 13.46
C THR A 6 0.05 -0.46 12.38
N TRP A 7 0.55 -1.06 11.30
CA TRP A 7 1.03 -0.36 10.12
C TRP A 7 0.02 -0.57 9.00
N PRO A 8 -0.76 0.47 8.63
CA PRO A 8 -1.71 0.36 7.53
C PRO A 8 -0.96 0.49 6.20
N VAL A 9 -1.33 -0.34 5.22
CA VAL A 9 -0.99 -0.14 3.81
C VAL A 9 -2.21 0.47 3.14
N LEU A 10 -2.03 1.67 2.59
CA LEU A 10 -3.07 2.45 1.94
C LEU A 10 -2.76 2.62 0.46
N LEU A 11 -3.78 2.45 -0.39
CA LEU A 11 -3.70 2.74 -1.82
C LEU A 11 -4.59 3.93 -2.17
N VAL A 12 -4.11 4.72 -3.13
CA VAL A 12 -4.80 5.88 -3.66
C VAL A 12 -4.93 5.73 -5.17
N ASN A 13 -6.15 5.87 -5.69
CA ASN A 13 -6.39 5.83 -7.12
C ASN A 13 -6.14 7.20 -7.75
N TYR A 14 -5.07 7.31 -8.54
CA TYR A 14 -4.65 8.55 -9.21
C TYR A 14 -5.41 8.86 -10.52
N ASN A 15 -6.35 8.03 -10.94
CA ASN A 15 -7.21 8.34 -12.09
C ASN A 15 -8.23 9.45 -11.77
N MET A 16 -8.47 9.74 -10.48
CA MET A 16 -9.34 10.81 -10.04
C MET A 16 -8.58 12.15 -9.95
N GLY A 17 -9.31 13.26 -10.02
CA GLY A 17 -8.73 14.60 -9.84
C GLY A 17 -8.02 14.75 -8.48
N PRO A 18 -7.02 15.65 -8.35
CA PRO A 18 -6.16 15.75 -7.15
C PRO A 18 -6.91 16.01 -5.84
N THR A 19 -8.03 16.74 -5.90
CA THR A 19 -8.89 17.05 -4.75
C THR A 19 -9.78 15.90 -4.33
N GLU A 20 -10.04 14.95 -5.23
CA GLU A 20 -10.90 13.80 -4.99
C GLU A 20 -10.10 12.58 -4.56
N CYS A 21 -8.94 12.31 -5.19
CA CYS A 21 -8.17 11.10 -4.92
C CYS A 21 -7.69 10.99 -3.45
N MET A 22 -7.44 12.12 -2.78
CA MET A 22 -6.98 12.15 -1.38
C MET A 22 -8.13 12.22 -0.35
N LYS A 23 -9.39 12.16 -0.77
CA LYS A 23 -10.52 12.05 0.17
C LYS A 23 -10.48 10.69 0.86
N ALA A 24 -10.79 10.65 2.15
CA ALA A 24 -10.77 9.41 2.94
C ALA A 24 -11.63 8.29 2.31
N GLU A 25 -12.72 8.64 1.65
CA GLU A 25 -13.62 7.71 0.94
C GLU A 25 -12.97 7.04 -0.29
N ASN A 26 -11.95 7.68 -0.88
CA ASN A 26 -11.24 7.22 -2.07
C ASN A 26 -9.87 6.58 -1.75
N ILE A 27 -9.51 6.52 -0.46
CA ILE A 27 -8.31 5.82 0.01
C ILE A 27 -8.71 4.39 0.38
N MET A 28 -8.06 3.42 -0.24
CA MET A 28 -8.32 2.00 -0.01
C MET A 28 -7.35 1.47 1.05
N LEU A 29 -7.88 0.92 2.13
CA LEU A 29 -7.09 0.14 3.09
C LEU A 29 -6.90 -1.28 2.53
N THR A 30 -5.68 -1.61 2.13
CA THR A 30 -5.37 -2.92 1.55
C THR A 30 -4.80 -3.91 2.56
N MET A 31 -4.14 -3.41 3.61
CA MET A 31 -3.51 -4.28 4.59
C MET A 31 -3.38 -3.61 5.96
N LEU A 32 -3.42 -4.43 7.01
CA LEU A 32 -3.11 -4.04 8.38
C LEU A 32 -2.03 -4.99 8.92
N ILE A 33 -0.81 -4.46 9.12
CA ILE A 33 0.33 -5.24 9.61
C ILE A 33 0.50 -4.97 11.11
N PRO A 34 0.42 -5.98 12.00
CA PRO A 34 0.61 -5.80 13.43
C PRO A 34 2.04 -5.35 13.75
N GLY A 35 2.23 -4.21 14.41
CA GLY A 35 3.54 -3.58 14.63
C GLY A 35 4.46 -4.30 15.63
N PRO A 36 4.03 -4.66 16.86
CA PRO A 36 4.93 -5.21 17.89
C PRO A 36 5.48 -6.60 17.56
N THR A 37 4.82 -7.30 16.65
CA THR A 37 5.15 -8.66 16.20
C THR A 37 5.48 -8.71 14.71
N ALA A 38 5.51 -7.56 14.01
CA ALA A 38 5.94 -7.50 12.62
C ALA A 38 7.38 -8.03 12.55
N PRO A 39 7.66 -9.05 11.72
CA PRO A 39 9.02 -9.47 11.49
C PRO A 39 9.70 -8.28 10.81
N SER A 40 10.64 -7.64 11.49
CA SER A 40 11.48 -6.54 10.97
C SER A 40 12.17 -6.85 9.63
N ASN A 41 12.05 -8.09 9.12
CA ASN A 41 12.65 -8.61 7.91
C ASN A 41 11.68 -9.25 6.91
N ASN A 42 10.38 -9.41 7.20
CA ASN A 42 9.45 -10.15 6.32
C ASN A 42 8.31 -9.28 5.77
N ILE A 43 8.52 -7.97 5.64
CA ILE A 43 7.50 -7.07 5.07
C ILE A 43 7.14 -7.43 3.64
N ASP A 44 8.11 -7.98 2.90
CA ASP A 44 7.96 -8.53 1.56
C ASP A 44 6.92 -9.65 1.50
N VAL A 45 6.88 -10.54 2.50
CA VAL A 45 5.86 -11.59 2.61
C VAL A 45 4.46 -11.00 2.75
N TYR A 46 4.32 -9.92 3.52
CA TYR A 46 3.03 -9.24 3.64
C TYR A 46 2.65 -8.52 2.35
N LEU A 47 3.59 -7.90 1.65
CA LEU A 47 3.32 -7.18 0.41
C LEU A 47 3.12 -8.11 -0.81
N GLN A 48 3.56 -9.37 -0.73
CA GLN A 48 3.51 -10.30 -1.84
C GLN A 48 2.12 -10.43 -2.49
N PRO A 49 1.00 -10.60 -1.76
CA PRO A 49 -0.33 -10.69 -2.36
C PRO A 49 -0.69 -9.41 -3.13
N LEU A 50 -0.36 -8.24 -2.57
CA LEU A 50 -0.61 -6.96 -3.24
C LEU A 50 0.21 -6.82 -4.53
N ILE A 51 1.47 -7.29 -4.53
CA ILE A 51 2.33 -7.27 -5.71
C ILE A 51 1.80 -8.22 -6.79
N GLU A 52 1.31 -9.39 -6.40
CA GLU A 52 0.68 -10.36 -7.31
C GLU A 52 -0.58 -9.77 -7.94
N ASP A 53 -1.49 -9.21 -7.14
CA ASP A 53 -2.70 -8.54 -7.63
C ASP A 53 -2.37 -7.41 -8.63
N LEU A 54 -1.34 -6.59 -8.34
CA LEU A 54 -0.91 -5.52 -9.23
C LEU A 54 -0.30 -6.05 -10.54
N LYS A 55 0.40 -7.18 -10.51
CA LYS A 55 0.92 -7.82 -11.72
C LYS A 55 -0.20 -8.37 -12.59
N ASP A 56 -1.20 -9.00 -11.98
CA ASP A 56 -2.35 -9.56 -12.68
C ASP A 56 -3.19 -8.44 -13.31
N LEU A 57 -3.46 -7.38 -12.55
CA LEU A 57 -4.11 -6.16 -13.06
C LEU A 57 -3.33 -5.50 -14.20
N TRP A 58 -2.00 -5.53 -14.19
CA TRP A 58 -1.20 -4.95 -15.26
C TRP A 58 -1.18 -5.81 -16.53
N ASN A 59 -0.97 -7.11 -16.38
CA ASN A 59 -0.76 -8.04 -17.50
C ASN A 59 -2.08 -8.44 -18.17
N GLU A 60 -2.99 -9.00 -17.39
CA GLU A 60 -4.28 -9.51 -17.86
C GLU A 60 -5.34 -8.42 -17.76
N GLY A 61 -5.35 -7.69 -16.63
CA GLY A 61 -6.42 -6.77 -16.26
C GLY A 61 -7.63 -7.53 -15.69
N MET A 62 -8.61 -6.78 -15.18
CA MET A 62 -9.85 -7.33 -14.63
C MET A 62 -11.05 -6.68 -15.30
N GLU A 63 -12.06 -7.46 -15.68
CA GLU A 63 -13.31 -6.89 -16.19
C GLU A 63 -14.09 -6.23 -15.03
N VAL A 64 -14.33 -4.93 -15.15
CA VAL A 64 -15.05 -4.14 -14.16
C VAL A 64 -16.17 -3.37 -14.86
N TYR A 65 -17.33 -3.32 -14.21
CA TYR A 65 -18.48 -2.58 -14.69
C TYR A 65 -18.45 -1.13 -14.20
N ASP A 66 -18.43 -0.17 -15.12
CA ASP A 66 -18.58 1.25 -14.83
C ASP A 66 -20.07 1.59 -14.71
N SER A 67 -20.53 1.87 -13.49
CA SER A 67 -21.93 2.22 -13.23
C SER A 67 -22.32 3.61 -13.75
N PHE A 68 -21.36 4.52 -13.93
CA PHE A 68 -21.59 5.86 -14.47
C PHE A 68 -21.79 5.81 -15.98
N LYS A 69 -20.93 5.07 -16.69
CA LYS A 69 -21.01 4.91 -18.15
C LYS A 69 -21.92 3.76 -18.60
N LYS A 70 -22.29 2.87 -17.68
CA LYS A 70 -23.08 1.64 -17.92
C LYS A 70 -22.43 0.69 -18.92
N GLU A 71 -21.11 0.57 -18.85
CA GLU A 71 -20.31 -0.30 -19.72
C GLU A 71 -19.29 -1.10 -18.93
N SER A 72 -18.96 -2.29 -19.39
CA SER A 72 -17.82 -3.06 -18.88
C SER A 72 -16.54 -2.58 -19.56
N PHE A 73 -15.47 -2.49 -18.80
CA PHE A 73 -14.13 -2.23 -19.32
C PHE A 73 -13.10 -3.11 -18.62
N THR A 74 -11.97 -3.34 -19.28
CA THR A 74 -10.83 -4.02 -18.67
C THR A 74 -10.04 -3.01 -17.84
N LEU A 75 -10.16 -3.08 -16.52
CA LEU A 75 -9.36 -2.31 -15.59
C LEU A 75 -7.94 -2.83 -15.58
N ARG A 76 -6.98 -1.93 -15.81
CA ARG A 76 -5.56 -2.15 -15.58
C ARG A 76 -5.04 -1.13 -14.59
N ALA A 77 -4.13 -1.57 -13.72
CA ALA A 77 -3.52 -0.72 -12.70
C ALA A 77 -2.00 -0.89 -12.67
N MET A 78 -1.29 0.18 -12.32
CA MET A 78 0.15 0.18 -12.06
C MET A 78 0.44 1.03 -10.82
N LEU A 79 1.40 0.61 -10.01
CA LEU A 79 1.90 1.41 -8.89
C LEU A 79 2.86 2.49 -9.40
N LEU A 80 2.56 3.78 -9.14
CA LEU A 80 3.45 4.88 -9.53
C LEU A 80 4.59 5.11 -8.53
N TRP A 81 4.26 5.29 -7.25
CA TRP A 81 5.24 5.49 -6.17
C TRP A 81 4.67 5.05 -4.82
N SER A 82 5.56 4.68 -3.89
CA SER A 82 5.23 4.42 -2.49
C SER A 82 5.66 5.59 -1.61
N ILE A 83 4.80 6.02 -0.68
CA ILE A 83 5.15 6.97 0.37
C ILE A 83 5.23 6.19 1.69
N THR A 84 6.37 6.23 2.34
CA THR A 84 6.62 5.47 3.56
C THR A 84 7.34 6.34 4.58
N ASP A 85 7.12 6.10 5.87
CA ASP A 85 7.90 6.74 6.91
C ASP A 85 9.33 6.18 6.97
N TYR A 86 10.20 6.81 7.75
CA TYR A 86 11.61 6.45 7.82
C TYR A 86 11.86 5.01 8.34
N PRO A 87 11.16 4.54 9.40
CA PRO A 87 11.26 3.14 9.84
C PRO A 87 10.81 2.11 8.78
N THR A 88 9.71 2.38 8.07
CA THR A 88 9.21 1.50 7.00
C THR A 88 10.17 1.48 5.83
N LEU A 89 10.73 2.63 5.44
CA LEU A 89 11.74 2.72 4.38
C LEU A 89 12.95 1.85 4.70
N GLY A 90 13.42 1.88 5.95
CA GLY A 90 14.48 1.00 6.43
C GLY A 90 14.18 -0.48 6.20
N THR A 91 12.97 -0.88 6.59
CA THR A 91 12.48 -2.25 6.48
C THR A 91 12.34 -2.70 5.01
N LEU A 92 11.82 -1.83 4.14
CA LEU A 92 11.66 -2.09 2.70
C LEU A 92 12.99 -2.12 1.94
N ALA A 93 13.95 -1.27 2.32
CA ALA A 93 15.27 -1.22 1.70
C ALA A 93 16.19 -2.38 2.13
N GLY A 94 15.72 -3.29 3.00
CA GLY A 94 16.55 -4.34 3.60
C GLY A 94 17.63 -3.79 4.55
N CYS A 95 17.55 -2.50 4.89
CA CYS A 95 18.49 -1.82 5.76
C CYS A 95 18.05 -2.01 7.22
N LYS A 96 18.89 -2.62 8.06
CA LYS A 96 18.66 -2.64 9.51
C LYS A 96 18.81 -1.21 10.04
N VAL A 97 17.72 -0.44 10.08
CA VAL A 97 17.69 0.86 10.79
C VAL A 97 17.50 0.58 12.29
N LYS A 98 18.45 -0.16 12.89
CA LYS A 98 18.69 -0.17 14.33
C LYS A 98 19.80 0.85 14.63
N GLY A 99 19.52 2.12 14.33
CA GLY A 99 20.38 3.24 14.71
C GLY A 99 19.59 4.13 15.63
N LYS A 100 19.98 4.20 16.90
CA LYS A 100 19.44 5.16 17.88
C LYS A 100 19.41 6.55 17.26
N GLN A 101 18.27 7.23 17.31
CA GLN A 101 18.28 8.69 17.33
C GLN A 101 19.05 9.11 18.59
N ALA A 102 20.32 9.46 18.43
CA ALA A 102 20.92 10.46 19.29
C ALA A 102 20.49 11.80 18.69
N LEU A 103 19.49 12.42 19.32
CA LEU A 103 19.29 13.86 19.21
C LEU A 103 20.56 14.53 19.74
N GLN A 104 21.20 15.35 18.92
CA GLN A 104 21.86 16.58 19.34
C GLN A 104 21.48 17.67 18.36
#